data_AF-A0A2V6H579-F1
#
_entry.id   AF-A0A2V6H579-F1
#
_cell.length_a   1.000
_cell.length_b   1.000
_cell.length_c   1.000
_cell.angle_alpha   90.00
_cell.angle_beta   90.00
_cell.angle_gamma   90.00
#
_symmetry.space_group_name_H-M   'P 1'
#
loop_
_entity.id
_entity.type
_entity.pdbx_description
1 polymer ?
#
loop_
_entity_poly.entity_id
_entity_poly.type
_entity_poly.pdbx_seq_one_letter_code
_entity_poly.pdbx_strand_id
1 'polypeptide(L)'
;MAASRSRRSRRLWTPWLRVDLLNVSWLPRINTMELAGMSDIEGKAAREAASAWGKEPVSNGREHMSQRGQRTSFQLIRSLPRGLLPRKVQTKKEQLNLMKQSSLLVTAALSLVAASAFAQATKSSPAVGASTSTSSPPTIASAIDREISLVQKEVVEAAEAMPEDKFDFSPEKLNLPGSDYKTVRTFGEQLKHIAASNYLIWSPITGEKPPDTVNDGKGPDNMKAKAEIIKFVKDSFAFGHKSVATLNSSNLVEPITSSSGRPTTRLFLATFAAAHCFDHYGQMIEYLRMNGIVPPASRGQ
;
A
#
# COMPACT_ATOMS: atom_id res chain seq x y z
N MET A 1 -49.15 -8.47 33.50
CA MET A 1 -49.49 -8.56 32.06
C MET A 1 -48.85 -7.39 31.32
N ALA A 2 -48.11 -7.73 30.26
CA ALA A 2 -47.73 -6.95 29.07
C ALA A 2 -47.03 -5.58 29.18
N ALA A 3 -45.81 -5.56 28.65
CA ALA A 3 -45.03 -4.40 28.23
C ALA A 3 -45.35 -3.95 26.80
N SER A 4 -45.16 -2.66 26.47
CA SER A 4 -44.88 -2.18 25.10
C SER A 4 -44.08 -0.87 25.16
N ARG A 5 -42.75 -0.91 25.06
CA ARG A 5 -41.89 -0.77 23.85
C ARG A 5 -41.94 0.61 23.17
N SER A 6 -40.81 1.29 23.29
CA SER A 6 -40.45 2.55 22.64
C SER A 6 -40.17 2.38 21.15
N ARG A 7 -40.58 3.37 20.35
CA ARG A 7 -40.24 3.51 18.92
C ARG A 7 -38.81 4.04 18.78
N ARG A 8 -37.88 3.23 18.27
CA ARG A 8 -36.64 3.71 17.64
C ARG A 8 -36.90 3.96 16.15
N SER A 9 -36.58 5.17 15.69
CA SER A 9 -36.53 5.55 14.28
C SER A 9 -35.41 4.80 13.56
N ARG A 10 -35.77 4.02 12.53
CA ARG A 10 -34.81 3.43 11.58
C ARG A 10 -34.45 4.51 10.54
N ARG A 11 -33.19 4.94 10.49
CA ARG A 11 -32.64 5.62 9.30
C ARG A 11 -32.12 4.55 8.34
N LEU A 12 -32.58 4.69 7.11
CA LEU A 12 -32.33 3.83 5.96
C LEU A 12 -30.86 3.97 5.51
N TRP A 13 -30.17 2.85 5.34
CA TRP A 13 -28.90 2.74 4.62
C TRP A 13 -29.20 2.33 3.17
N THR A 14 -28.68 3.08 2.21
CA THR A 14 -28.64 2.74 0.77
C THR A 14 -27.38 1.90 0.46
N PRO A 15 -27.45 0.87 -0.41
CA PRO A 15 -26.31 0.00 -0.72
C PRO A 15 -25.68 0.27 -2.11
N TRP A 16 -24.40 0.65 -2.14
CA TRP A 16 -23.46 0.59 -3.27
C TRP A 16 -22.04 0.56 -2.63
N LEU A 17 -21.03 -0.27 -2.91
CA LEU A 17 -20.69 -1.21 -3.98
C LEU A 17 -20.38 -2.61 -3.38
N ARG A 18 -20.82 -3.68 -4.03
CA ARG A 18 -20.10 -4.97 -4.04
C ARG A 18 -19.19 -4.94 -5.26
N VAL A 19 -17.89 -5.12 -5.06
CA VAL A 19 -16.97 -5.53 -6.11
C VAL A 19 -16.81 -7.03 -5.94
N ASP A 20 -17.41 -7.80 -6.86
CA ASP A 20 -17.19 -9.23 -6.96
C ASP A 20 -15.76 -9.47 -7.47
N LEU A 21 -14.84 -9.78 -6.56
CA LEU A 21 -13.52 -10.31 -6.87
C LEU A 21 -13.60 -11.83 -7.01
N LEU A 22 -14.15 -12.30 -8.12
CA LEU A 22 -13.94 -13.66 -8.58
C LEU A 22 -13.52 -13.61 -10.05
N ASN A 23 -12.43 -14.32 -10.34
CA ASN A 23 -11.80 -14.55 -11.64
C ASN A 23 -10.64 -13.61 -12.03
N VAL A 24 -9.51 -13.77 -11.33
CA VAL A 24 -8.20 -13.24 -11.75
C VAL A 24 -7.46 -14.33 -12.53
N SER A 25 -7.82 -14.54 -13.79
CA SER A 25 -7.14 -15.50 -14.70
C SER A 25 -6.18 -14.83 -15.71
N TRP A 26 -5.80 -13.57 -15.48
CA TRP A 26 -4.95 -12.78 -16.39
C TRP A 26 -3.73 -12.11 -15.76
N LEU A 27 -3.32 -12.50 -14.54
CA LEU A 27 -1.99 -12.13 -14.03
C LEU A 27 -0.94 -13.10 -14.61
N PRO A 28 0.20 -12.62 -15.15
CA PRO A 28 1.28 -13.52 -15.51
C PRO A 28 1.74 -14.28 -14.27
N ARG A 29 1.96 -15.59 -14.42
CA ARG A 29 2.55 -16.45 -13.40
C ARG A 29 3.89 -15.84 -12.96
N ILE A 30 3.92 -15.24 -11.77
CA ILE A 30 5.18 -14.86 -11.13
C ILE A 30 5.92 -16.17 -10.86
N ASN A 31 7.05 -16.34 -11.55
CA ASN A 31 7.86 -17.54 -11.43
C ASN A 31 8.47 -17.55 -10.02
N THR A 32 8.44 -18.70 -9.35
CA THR A 32 8.93 -18.88 -7.96
C THR A 32 10.43 -18.60 -7.76
N MET A 33 11.15 -18.16 -8.79
CA MET A 33 12.55 -17.72 -8.70
C MET A 33 12.71 -16.23 -8.34
N GLU A 34 11.63 -15.43 -8.34
CA GLU A 34 11.70 -13.98 -8.07
C GLU A 34 11.59 -13.61 -6.57
N LEU A 35 11.30 -14.59 -5.70
CA LEU A 35 11.19 -14.40 -4.23
C LEU A 35 12.45 -14.81 -3.45
N ALA A 36 13.58 -15.04 -4.11
CA ALA A 36 14.81 -15.54 -3.49
C ALA A 36 15.61 -14.46 -2.69
N GLY A 37 14.97 -13.38 -2.23
CA GLY A 37 15.62 -12.18 -1.69
C GLY A 37 15.26 -11.77 -0.26
N MET A 38 14.47 -12.58 0.46
CA MET A 38 14.20 -12.35 1.87
C MET A 38 15.24 -13.08 2.72
N SER A 39 15.67 -12.46 3.82
CA SER A 39 16.57 -13.08 4.81
C SER A 39 16.10 -14.50 5.15
N ASP A 40 17.01 -15.42 5.48
CA ASP A 40 16.70 -16.87 5.63
C ASP A 40 15.50 -17.19 6.55
N ILE A 41 15.10 -16.26 7.41
CA ILE A 41 13.93 -16.36 8.29
C ILE A 41 12.63 -15.95 7.55
N GLU A 42 12.63 -14.82 6.86
CA GLU A 42 11.48 -14.30 6.10
C GLU A 42 11.19 -15.17 4.86
N GLY A 43 12.23 -15.67 4.20
CA GLY A 43 12.12 -16.61 3.09
C GLY A 43 11.60 -17.99 3.51
N LYS A 44 11.82 -18.41 4.76
CA LYS A 44 11.33 -19.69 5.29
C LYS A 44 9.87 -19.60 5.72
N ALA A 45 9.48 -18.52 6.40
CA ALA A 45 8.08 -18.27 6.76
C ALA A 45 7.18 -18.14 5.52
N ALA A 46 7.63 -17.44 4.48
CA ALA A 46 6.91 -17.34 3.21
C ALA A 46 6.78 -18.71 2.49
N ARG A 47 7.82 -19.56 2.55
CA ARG A 47 7.80 -20.92 1.99
C ARG A 47 6.86 -21.87 2.76
N GLU A 48 6.86 -21.80 4.08
CA GLU A 48 5.99 -22.62 4.94
C GLU A 48 4.51 -22.22 4.78
N ALA A 49 4.22 -20.91 4.76
CA ALA A 49 2.87 -20.38 4.50
C ALA A 49 2.34 -20.78 3.11
N ALA A 50 3.17 -20.70 2.05
CA ALA A 50 2.78 -21.13 0.71
C ALA A 50 2.51 -22.65 0.62
N SER A 51 3.18 -23.48 1.43
CA SER A 51 2.95 -24.92 1.47
C SER A 51 1.64 -25.32 2.17
N ALA A 52 1.17 -24.51 3.12
CA ALA A 52 -0.05 -24.76 3.90
C ALA A 52 -1.34 -24.46 3.11
N TRP A 53 -1.29 -23.52 2.16
CA TRP A 53 -2.44 -23.15 1.32
C TRP A 53 -2.82 -24.20 0.26
N GLY A 54 -2.02 -25.27 0.10
CA GLY A 54 -2.23 -26.30 -0.94
C GLY A 54 -2.75 -27.65 -0.45
N LYS A 55 -3.10 -27.81 0.84
CA LYS A 55 -3.47 -29.12 1.39
C LYS A 55 -4.77 -29.06 2.21
N GLU A 56 -5.91 -29.03 1.53
CA GLU A 56 -7.15 -29.57 2.09
C GLU A 56 -7.34 -31.03 1.65
N PRO A 57 -7.68 -31.96 2.56
CA PRO A 57 -8.06 -33.32 2.19
C PRO A 57 -9.51 -33.34 1.69
N VAL A 58 -9.71 -33.68 0.42
CA VAL A 58 -11.03 -34.02 -0.14
C VAL A 58 -11.49 -35.35 0.46
N SER A 59 -12.41 -35.31 1.42
CA SER A 59 -13.10 -36.52 1.88
C SER A 59 -14.32 -36.78 0.98
N ASN A 60 -14.19 -37.78 0.11
CA ASN A 60 -15.32 -38.39 -0.61
C ASN A 60 -16.18 -39.19 0.39
N GLY A 61 -17.46 -38.87 0.48
CA GLY A 61 -18.40 -39.62 1.29
C GLY A 61 -19.83 -39.45 0.80
N ARG A 62 -20.25 -40.27 -0.16
CA ARG A 62 -21.68 -40.51 -0.40
C ARG A 62 -21.88 -41.85 -1.12
N GLU A 63 -22.36 -42.85 -0.37
CA GLU A 63 -23.29 -43.87 -0.85
C GLU A 63 -23.90 -44.64 0.33
N HIS A 64 -25.23 -44.52 0.49
CA HIS A 64 -26.18 -45.64 0.60
C HIS A 64 -27.63 -45.11 0.81
N MET A 65 -28.34 -45.05 -0.31
CA MET A 65 -29.72 -45.49 -0.59
C MET A 65 -30.70 -45.76 0.57
N SER A 66 -31.90 -45.14 0.52
CA SER A 66 -33.19 -45.82 0.75
C SER A 66 -34.39 -44.98 0.32
N GLN A 67 -35.29 -45.58 -0.45
CA GLN A 67 -36.55 -45.03 -0.96
C GLN A 67 -37.68 -45.13 0.08
N ARG A 68 -38.55 -44.11 0.13
CA ARG A 68 -40.01 -44.31 0.31
C ARG A 68 -40.75 -43.02 -0.03
N GLY A 69 -41.62 -43.11 -1.02
CA GLY A 69 -42.49 -42.01 -1.44
C GLY A 69 -43.71 -41.85 -0.53
N GLN A 70 -44.37 -40.70 -0.64
CA GLN A 70 -45.81 -40.59 -0.54
C GLN A 70 -46.30 -39.46 -1.44
N ARG A 71 -47.34 -39.80 -2.21
CA ARG A 71 -48.09 -38.97 -3.14
C ARG A 71 -49.09 -38.11 -2.36
N THR A 72 -49.35 -36.90 -2.84
CA THR A 72 -50.72 -36.39 -3.04
C THR A 72 -50.68 -35.26 -4.07
N SER A 73 -51.69 -35.26 -4.95
CA SER A 73 -51.82 -34.46 -6.17
C SER A 73 -53.06 -33.57 -6.11
N PHE A 74 -53.11 -32.64 -7.08
CA PHE A 74 -54.27 -31.87 -7.62
C PHE A 74 -54.56 -30.50 -6.95
N GLN A 75 -54.71 -29.36 -7.65
CA GLN A 75 -55.05 -29.09 -9.06
C GLN A 75 -54.65 -27.66 -9.54
N LEU A 76 -54.20 -27.56 -10.82
CA LEU A 76 -54.56 -26.60 -11.92
C LEU A 76 -54.45 -25.05 -11.72
N ILE A 77 -53.94 -24.18 -12.62
CA ILE A 77 -54.21 -23.95 -14.07
C ILE A 77 -53.08 -23.13 -14.79
N ARG A 78 -52.86 -23.52 -16.06
CA ARG A 78 -52.24 -22.92 -17.28
C ARG A 78 -51.89 -21.40 -17.33
N SER A 79 -50.74 -21.05 -17.93
CA SER A 79 -50.58 -20.65 -19.37
C SER A 79 -49.25 -19.90 -19.64
N LEU A 80 -48.50 -20.30 -20.68
CA LEU A 80 -47.39 -19.56 -21.32
C LEU A 80 -47.89 -18.86 -22.60
N PRO A 81 -47.20 -17.80 -23.06
CA PRO A 81 -46.64 -17.88 -24.41
C PRO A 81 -45.17 -17.41 -24.54
N ARG A 82 -44.48 -18.06 -25.48
CA ARG A 82 -43.18 -17.69 -26.06
C ARG A 82 -43.33 -16.44 -26.95
N GLY A 83 -42.33 -15.55 -26.91
CA GLY A 83 -42.15 -14.46 -27.87
C GLY A 83 -40.81 -13.76 -27.69
N LEU A 84 -39.73 -14.36 -28.21
CA LEU A 84 -38.43 -13.69 -28.38
C LEU A 84 -38.42 -12.98 -29.74
N LEU A 85 -38.32 -11.65 -29.74
CA LEU A 85 -38.00 -10.86 -30.92
C LEU A 85 -36.48 -10.91 -31.17
N PRO A 86 -36.01 -11.06 -32.43
CA PRO A 86 -34.57 -11.00 -32.71
C PRO A 86 -34.08 -9.55 -32.67
N ARG A 87 -33.05 -9.30 -31.86
CA ARG A 87 -32.31 -8.03 -31.86
C ARG A 87 -31.47 -7.95 -33.14
N LYS A 88 -31.75 -6.98 -34.01
CA LYS A 88 -30.89 -6.68 -35.19
C LYS A 88 -29.47 -6.35 -34.70
N VAL A 89 -28.50 -7.15 -35.13
CA VAL A 89 -27.08 -6.86 -34.94
C VAL A 89 -26.66 -5.85 -36.00
N GLN A 90 -26.30 -4.65 -35.58
CA GLN A 90 -25.87 -3.58 -36.47
C GLN A 90 -24.40 -3.80 -36.87
N THR A 91 -24.08 -3.58 -38.14
CA THR A 91 -22.75 -3.94 -38.66
C THR A 91 -21.71 -2.85 -38.36
N LYS A 92 -20.43 -3.25 -38.18
CA LYS A 92 -19.31 -2.34 -37.85
C LYS A 92 -19.17 -1.13 -38.79
N LYS A 93 -19.64 -1.21 -40.04
CA LYS A 93 -19.62 -0.09 -41.00
C LYS A 93 -20.62 1.03 -40.66
N GLU A 94 -21.77 0.70 -40.07
CA GLU A 94 -22.79 1.69 -39.69
C GLU A 94 -22.40 2.44 -38.40
N GLN A 95 -21.78 1.73 -37.45
CA GLN A 95 -21.22 2.33 -36.23
C GLN A 95 -20.08 3.31 -36.53
N LEU A 96 -19.23 3.00 -37.53
CA LEU A 96 -18.09 3.84 -37.90
C LEU A 96 -18.50 5.14 -38.62
N ASN A 97 -19.63 5.15 -39.33
CA ASN A 97 -20.16 6.38 -39.96
C ASN A 97 -20.87 7.31 -38.95
N LEU A 98 -21.51 6.76 -37.92
CA LEU A 98 -22.15 7.53 -36.85
C LEU A 98 -21.13 8.26 -35.95
N MET A 99 -19.96 7.67 -35.72
CA MET A 99 -18.88 8.29 -34.92
C MET A 99 -18.13 9.40 -35.67
N LYS A 100 -18.10 9.38 -37.00
CA LYS A 100 -17.45 10.43 -37.82
C LYS A 100 -18.32 11.66 -38.02
N GLN A 101 -19.65 11.51 -37.99
CA GLN A 101 -20.60 12.62 -38.13
C GLN A 101 -20.88 13.37 -36.82
N SER A 102 -20.56 12.79 -35.66
CA SER A 102 -20.71 13.41 -34.34
C SER A 102 -19.48 14.21 -33.86
N SER A 103 -18.33 14.09 -34.54
CA SER A 103 -17.07 14.78 -34.19
C SER A 103 -16.89 16.14 -34.87
N LEU A 104 -17.87 16.64 -35.62
CA LEU A 104 -17.80 17.91 -36.37
C LEU A 104 -18.80 19.00 -35.92
N LEU A 105 -19.58 18.77 -34.85
CA LEU A 105 -20.61 19.73 -34.38
C LEU A 105 -20.44 20.23 -32.94
N VAL A 106 -19.31 19.95 -32.27
CA VAL A 106 -19.05 20.38 -30.88
C VAL A 106 -17.96 21.47 -30.77
N THR A 107 -17.28 21.84 -31.86
CA THR A 107 -16.20 22.84 -31.86
C THR A 107 -16.58 24.23 -32.38
N ALA A 108 -17.86 24.50 -32.67
CA ALA A 108 -18.31 25.79 -33.24
C ALA A 108 -19.24 26.63 -32.34
N ALA A 109 -19.46 26.24 -31.07
CA ALA A 109 -20.41 26.91 -30.17
C ALA A 109 -19.78 27.52 -28.90
N LEU A 110 -18.46 27.74 -28.89
CA LEU A 110 -17.72 28.32 -27.75
C LEU A 110 -16.83 29.51 -28.16
N SER A 111 -17.27 30.25 -29.18
CA SER A 111 -16.70 31.53 -29.59
C SER A 111 -17.85 32.51 -29.77
N LEU A 112 -17.73 33.70 -29.15
CA LEU A 112 -18.75 34.75 -28.98
C LEU A 112 -19.67 34.58 -27.76
N VAL A 113 -19.19 34.97 -26.58
CA VAL A 113 -19.79 36.01 -25.70
C VAL A 113 -18.82 36.23 -24.53
N ALA A 114 -18.00 37.28 -24.60
CA ALA A 114 -17.46 38.02 -23.43
C ALA A 114 -16.52 39.14 -23.91
N ALA A 115 -17.04 40.10 -24.66
CA ALA A 115 -16.35 41.35 -24.95
C ALA A 115 -17.36 42.48 -24.81
N SER A 116 -17.61 42.93 -23.57
CA SER A 116 -18.28 44.20 -23.22
C SER A 116 -18.32 44.38 -21.69
N ALA A 117 -17.21 44.84 -21.09
CA ALA A 117 -17.22 45.49 -19.79
C ALA A 117 -15.92 46.31 -19.61
N PHE A 118 -15.83 47.42 -20.34
CA PHE A 118 -14.95 48.52 -19.98
C PHE A 118 -15.78 49.57 -19.25
N ALA A 119 -15.17 50.20 -18.25
CA ALA A 119 -15.60 51.36 -17.47
C ALA A 119 -16.20 51.07 -16.08
N GLN A 120 -15.31 50.93 -15.10
CA GLN A 120 -15.49 51.64 -13.82
C GLN A 120 -14.13 51.86 -13.10
N ALA A 121 -13.78 53.14 -13.03
CA ALA A 121 -13.02 53.86 -12.01
C ALA A 121 -11.76 53.20 -11.39
N THR A 122 -10.60 53.73 -11.80
CA THR A 122 -9.31 53.61 -11.13
C THR A 122 -9.33 54.27 -9.75
N LYS A 123 -9.45 53.46 -8.70
CA LYS A 123 -8.90 53.80 -7.38
C LYS A 123 -7.69 52.92 -7.13
N SER A 124 -6.51 53.53 -7.29
CA SER A 124 -5.21 52.92 -7.05
C SER A 124 -5.09 52.54 -5.56
N SER A 125 -5.32 51.26 -5.26
CA SER A 125 -4.87 50.64 -4.02
C SER A 125 -3.49 50.03 -4.29
N PRO A 126 -2.50 50.16 -3.40
CA PRO A 126 -1.19 49.58 -3.65
C PRO A 126 -1.34 48.06 -3.72
N ALA A 127 -1.06 47.50 -4.89
CA ALA A 127 -0.96 46.07 -5.08
C ALA A 127 0.15 45.57 -4.16
N VAL A 128 -0.23 44.87 -3.09
CA VAL A 128 0.66 43.95 -2.39
C VAL A 128 1.14 42.99 -3.47
N GLY A 129 2.40 43.13 -3.87
CA GLY A 129 3.02 42.25 -4.84
C GLY A 129 2.86 40.82 -4.34
N ALA A 130 1.98 40.07 -4.99
CA ALA A 130 1.98 38.63 -4.88
C ALA A 130 3.33 38.20 -5.46
N SER A 131 4.32 38.00 -4.60
CA SER A 131 5.53 37.27 -4.93
C SER A 131 5.08 35.87 -5.32
N THR A 132 4.81 35.67 -6.61
CA THR A 132 4.77 34.34 -7.20
C THR A 132 6.18 33.79 -7.09
N SER A 133 6.48 33.13 -5.98
CA SER A 133 7.67 32.30 -5.87
C SER A 133 7.57 31.26 -6.98
N THR A 134 8.26 31.48 -8.09
CA THR A 134 8.48 30.47 -9.11
C THR A 134 9.29 29.36 -8.47
N SER A 135 8.60 28.38 -7.87
CA SER A 135 9.23 27.14 -7.45
C SER A 135 9.71 26.44 -8.72
N SER A 136 11.03 26.24 -8.85
CA SER A 136 11.59 25.39 -9.89
C SER A 136 10.90 24.02 -9.89
N PRO A 137 10.69 23.37 -11.05
CA PRO A 137 10.11 22.04 -11.09
C PRO A 137 10.94 21.06 -10.25
N PRO A 138 10.31 20.07 -9.59
CA PRO A 138 11.04 19.07 -8.82
C PRO A 138 12.08 18.34 -9.67
N THR A 139 13.26 18.11 -9.11
CA THR A 139 14.26 17.18 -9.67
C THR A 139 13.87 15.74 -9.34
N ILE A 140 14.44 14.77 -10.08
CA ILE A 140 14.30 13.34 -9.78
C ILE A 140 14.67 13.05 -8.33
N ALA A 141 15.82 13.56 -7.88
CA ALA A 141 16.27 13.43 -6.50
C ALA A 141 15.22 13.98 -5.52
N SER A 142 14.74 15.21 -5.71
CA SER A 142 13.74 15.81 -4.80
C SER A 142 12.39 15.08 -4.78
N ALA A 143 12.01 14.45 -5.89
CA ALA A 143 10.77 13.68 -5.97
C ALA A 143 10.86 12.40 -5.14
N ILE A 144 11.99 11.68 -5.22
CA ILE A 144 12.25 10.48 -4.44
C ILE A 144 12.49 10.83 -2.96
N ASP A 145 13.27 11.89 -2.71
CA ASP A 145 13.63 12.35 -1.37
C ASP A 145 12.40 12.70 -0.53
N ARG A 146 11.36 13.23 -1.16
CA ARG A 146 10.07 13.51 -0.51
C ARG A 146 9.48 12.28 0.16
N GLU A 147 9.53 11.11 -0.48
CA GLU A 147 8.99 9.87 0.09
C GLU A 147 9.85 9.38 1.26
N ILE A 148 11.18 9.51 1.14
CA ILE A 148 12.11 9.21 2.23
C ILE A 148 11.90 10.11 3.44
N SER A 149 11.71 11.42 3.23
CA SER A 149 11.42 12.35 4.33
C SER A 149 10.10 12.03 5.03
N LEU A 150 9.08 11.58 4.29
CA LEU A 150 7.79 11.18 4.88
C LEU A 150 7.97 9.98 5.80
N VAL A 151 8.56 8.89 5.30
CA VAL A 151 8.72 7.67 6.10
C VAL A 151 9.72 7.86 7.25
N GLN A 152 10.77 8.67 7.06
CA GLN A 152 11.70 9.04 8.13
C GLN A 152 10.94 9.69 9.29
N LYS A 153 10.11 10.69 8.98
CA LYS A 153 9.31 11.39 9.99
C LYS A 153 8.44 10.40 10.76
N GLU A 154 7.69 9.57 10.06
CA GLU A 154 6.77 8.62 10.68
C GLU A 154 7.47 7.57 11.55
N VAL A 155 8.57 6.99 11.07
CA VAL A 155 9.38 6.03 11.82
C VAL A 155 9.98 6.69 13.07
N VAL A 156 10.58 7.88 12.94
CA VAL A 156 11.20 8.59 14.06
C VAL A 156 10.16 8.97 15.11
N GLU A 157 9.02 9.54 14.71
CA GLU A 157 7.96 9.90 15.65
C GLU A 157 7.39 8.66 16.36
N ALA A 158 7.21 7.54 15.66
CA ALA A 158 6.79 6.28 16.27
C ALA A 158 7.83 5.76 17.27
N ALA A 159 9.12 5.84 16.94
CA ALA A 159 10.21 5.46 17.83
C ALA A 159 10.25 6.31 19.11
N GLU A 160 10.06 7.62 18.97
CA GLU A 160 10.02 8.57 20.09
C GLU A 160 8.80 8.34 20.99
N ALA A 161 7.66 7.94 20.42
CA ALA A 161 6.42 7.68 21.15
C ALA A 161 6.43 6.42 22.02
N MET A 162 7.24 5.40 21.70
CA MET A 162 7.35 4.18 22.52
C MET A 162 8.15 4.46 23.81
N PRO A 163 7.66 4.12 25.01
CA PRO A 163 8.43 4.16 26.25
C PRO A 163 9.70 3.31 26.18
N GLU A 164 10.77 3.74 26.85
CA GLU A 164 12.08 3.06 26.79
C GLU A 164 12.03 1.62 27.32
N ASP A 165 11.26 1.39 28.39
CA ASP A 165 11.01 0.07 28.99
C ASP A 165 10.20 -0.88 28.08
N LYS A 166 9.75 -0.39 26.92
CA LYS A 166 8.98 -1.17 25.92
C LYS A 166 9.71 -1.36 24.60
N PHE A 167 10.98 -0.95 24.49
CA PHE A 167 11.78 -1.22 23.29
C PHE A 167 12.04 -2.72 23.09
N ASP A 168 11.95 -3.52 24.15
CA ASP A 168 12.06 -4.98 24.09
C ASP A 168 10.70 -5.67 23.85
N PHE A 169 9.62 -4.93 23.60
CA PHE A 169 8.30 -5.50 23.34
C PHE A 169 8.26 -6.18 21.97
N SER A 170 7.73 -7.40 21.94
CA SER A 170 7.22 -8.07 20.75
C SER A 170 5.80 -8.61 21.04
N PRO A 171 4.97 -8.86 20.01
CA PRO A 171 3.66 -9.49 20.18
C PRO A 171 3.69 -10.84 20.90
N GLU A 172 4.84 -11.52 20.92
CA GLU A 172 5.04 -12.76 21.70
C GLU A 172 4.72 -12.56 23.18
N LYS A 173 5.05 -11.39 23.75
CA LYS A 173 4.78 -11.08 25.17
C LYS A 173 3.28 -11.09 25.52
N LEU A 174 2.39 -11.00 24.53
CA LEU A 174 0.94 -11.04 24.75
C LEU A 174 0.40 -12.46 24.96
N ASN A 175 1.18 -13.51 24.66
CA ASN A 175 0.79 -14.91 24.86
C ASN A 175 -0.60 -15.26 24.29
N LEU A 176 -0.92 -14.77 23.09
CA LEU A 176 -2.24 -14.97 22.49
C LEU A 176 -2.45 -16.44 22.11
N PRO A 177 -3.58 -17.08 22.50
CA PRO A 177 -3.86 -18.46 22.11
C PRO A 177 -3.90 -18.64 20.59
N GLY A 178 -3.21 -19.67 20.09
CA GLY A 178 -3.14 -19.97 18.66
C GLY A 178 -2.24 -19.03 17.84
N SER A 179 -1.47 -18.15 18.49
CA SER A 179 -0.49 -17.29 17.81
C SER A 179 0.88 -17.96 17.70
N ASP A 180 1.67 -17.53 16.69
CA ASP A 180 3.07 -17.93 16.51
C ASP A 180 3.94 -16.68 16.29
N TYR A 181 4.34 -16.04 17.38
CA TYR A 181 5.13 -14.81 17.38
C TYR A 181 6.57 -14.99 17.86
N LYS A 182 7.05 -16.22 18.05
CA LYS A 182 8.34 -16.55 18.66
C LYS A 182 9.57 -15.99 17.95
N THR A 183 9.44 -15.66 16.67
CA THR A 183 10.53 -15.15 15.81
C THR A 183 10.33 -13.70 15.41
N VAL A 184 9.26 -13.06 15.91
CA VAL A 184 8.92 -11.70 15.55
C VAL A 184 9.82 -10.73 16.31
N ARG A 185 10.51 -9.87 15.57
CA ARG A 185 11.39 -8.83 16.10
C ARG A 185 10.67 -7.96 17.13
N THR A 186 11.37 -7.64 18.19
CA THR A 186 10.99 -6.61 19.16
C THR A 186 10.94 -5.22 18.52
N PHE A 187 10.30 -4.26 19.17
CA PHE A 187 10.20 -2.87 18.69
C PHE A 187 11.59 -2.25 18.41
N GLY A 188 12.54 -2.44 19.33
CA GLY A 188 13.91 -1.97 19.17
C GLY A 188 14.65 -2.69 18.05
N GLU A 189 14.42 -4.00 17.86
CA GLU A 189 14.99 -4.75 16.75
C GLU A 189 14.43 -4.31 15.40
N GLN A 190 13.16 -3.93 15.30
CA GLN A 190 12.58 -3.33 14.09
C GLN A 190 13.31 -2.06 13.70
N LEU A 191 13.55 -1.15 14.66
CA LEU A 191 14.30 0.09 14.42
C LEU A 191 15.75 -0.17 14.01
N LYS A 192 16.44 -1.08 14.71
CA LYS A 192 17.80 -1.49 14.33
C LYS A 192 17.85 -2.12 12.95
N HIS A 193 16.84 -2.89 12.58
CA HIS A 193 16.71 -3.50 11.27
C HIS A 193 16.49 -2.45 10.18
N ILE A 194 15.57 -1.49 10.36
CA ILE A 194 15.39 -0.36 9.44
C ILE A 194 16.72 0.36 9.21
N ALA A 195 17.42 0.72 10.29
CA ALA A 195 18.67 1.47 10.19
C ALA A 195 19.77 0.70 9.45
N ALA A 196 19.98 -0.57 9.82
CA ALA A 196 20.96 -1.44 9.17
C ALA A 196 20.63 -1.68 7.69
N SER A 197 19.37 -1.97 7.37
CA SER A 197 18.90 -2.17 6.00
C SER A 197 19.05 -0.90 5.17
N ASN A 198 18.75 0.27 5.71
CA ASN A 198 18.99 1.55 5.06
C ASN A 198 20.46 1.66 4.61
N TYR A 199 21.43 1.45 5.50
CA TYR A 199 22.84 1.49 5.11
C TYR A 199 23.15 0.51 3.96
N LEU A 200 22.62 -0.71 4.00
CA LEU A 200 22.85 -1.71 2.95
C LEU A 200 22.15 -1.39 1.62
N ILE A 201 21.00 -0.72 1.65
CA ILE A 201 20.26 -0.34 0.43
C ILE A 201 20.91 0.90 -0.22
N TRP A 202 21.37 1.86 0.60
CA TRP A 202 21.91 3.13 0.13
C TRP A 202 23.37 3.04 -0.35
N SER A 203 24.17 2.18 0.29
CA SER A 203 25.61 2.05 0.00
C SER A 203 25.93 1.80 -1.48
N PRO A 204 25.22 0.89 -2.20
CA PRO A 204 25.44 0.70 -3.63
C PRO A 204 25.15 1.90 -4.52
N ILE A 205 24.31 2.86 -4.07
CA ILE A 205 23.98 4.04 -4.88
C ILE A 205 25.20 4.95 -5.04
N THR A 206 25.94 5.15 -3.95
CA THR A 206 27.12 6.03 -3.87
C THR A 206 28.44 5.29 -3.99
N GLY A 207 28.47 3.98 -3.72
CA GLY A 207 29.68 3.19 -3.58
C GLY A 207 30.38 3.35 -2.23
N GLU A 208 29.82 4.14 -1.31
CA GLU A 208 30.33 4.25 0.06
C GLU A 208 30.06 2.95 0.83
N LYS A 209 30.99 2.53 1.69
CA LYS A 209 30.79 1.34 2.51
C LYS A 209 29.86 1.65 3.69
N PRO A 210 28.96 0.72 4.06
CA PRO A 210 28.19 0.84 5.29
C PRO A 210 29.13 0.76 6.52
N PRO A 211 28.69 1.22 7.70
CA PRO A 211 29.45 1.01 8.94
C PRO A 211 29.71 -0.48 9.20
N ASP A 212 30.90 -0.82 9.72
CA ASP A 212 31.28 -2.22 10.03
C ASP A 212 30.35 -2.91 11.04
N THR A 213 29.58 -2.11 11.77
CA THR A 213 28.60 -2.57 12.75
C THR A 213 27.26 -3.02 12.13
N VAL A 214 27.11 -2.92 10.80
CA VAL A 214 25.96 -3.36 10.03
C VAL A 214 26.26 -4.71 9.40
N ASN A 215 25.48 -5.73 9.74
CA ASN A 215 25.65 -7.08 9.17
C ASN A 215 24.29 -7.68 8.78
N ASP A 216 24.07 -7.98 7.50
CA ASP A 216 22.85 -8.61 6.98
C ASP A 216 21.54 -7.99 7.48
N GLY A 217 21.45 -6.66 7.49
CA GLY A 217 20.27 -5.93 7.96
C GLY A 217 20.06 -6.02 9.47
N LYS A 218 21.07 -6.44 10.24
CA LYS A 218 21.09 -6.39 11.69
C LYS A 218 21.98 -5.24 12.14
N GLY A 219 21.43 -4.40 13.01
CA GLY A 219 22.21 -3.42 13.76
C GLY A 219 22.98 -4.05 14.92
N PRO A 220 23.76 -3.28 15.69
CA PRO A 220 24.62 -3.81 16.74
C PRO A 220 23.82 -4.51 17.85
N ASP A 221 24.27 -5.69 18.29
CA ASP A 221 23.60 -6.47 19.34
C ASP A 221 23.68 -5.79 20.72
N ASN A 222 24.78 -5.09 20.98
CA ASN A 222 25.00 -4.34 22.22
C ASN A 222 24.23 -3.02 22.28
N MET A 223 23.66 -2.54 21.16
CA MET A 223 22.85 -1.32 21.13
C MET A 223 21.45 -1.62 21.66
N LYS A 224 21.16 -1.11 22.85
CA LYS A 224 19.89 -1.33 23.57
C LYS A 224 19.22 -0.04 24.04
N ALA A 225 19.98 1.03 24.29
CA ALA A 225 19.42 2.27 24.80
C ALA A 225 18.55 2.93 23.73
N LYS A 226 17.36 3.43 24.14
CA LYS A 226 16.40 4.07 23.22
C LYS A 226 17.06 5.19 22.42
N ALA A 227 17.82 6.04 23.09
CA ALA A 227 18.50 7.18 22.48
C ALA A 227 19.52 6.76 21.41
N GLU A 228 20.29 5.70 21.66
CA GLU A 228 21.27 5.17 20.70
C GLU A 228 20.60 4.60 19.45
N ILE A 229 19.52 3.83 19.64
CA ILE A 229 18.75 3.23 18.53
C ILE A 229 18.11 4.33 17.66
N ILE A 230 17.49 5.34 18.28
CA ILE A 230 16.88 6.46 17.53
C ILE A 230 17.95 7.25 16.78
N LYS A 231 19.13 7.46 17.37
CA LYS A 231 20.25 8.11 16.68
C LYS A 231 20.68 7.28 15.48
N PHE A 232 20.83 5.97 15.63
CA PHE A 232 21.22 5.07 14.54
C PHE A 232 20.22 5.10 13.37
N VAL A 233 18.92 5.16 13.67
CA VAL A 233 17.87 5.36 12.66
C VAL A 233 18.04 6.70 11.94
N LYS A 234 18.18 7.81 12.69
CA LYS A 234 18.34 9.16 12.11
C LYS A 234 19.59 9.26 11.22
N ASP A 235 20.71 8.69 11.66
CA ASP A 235 21.95 8.67 10.89
C ASP A 235 21.79 7.84 9.59
N SER A 236 21.05 6.73 9.63
CA SER A 236 20.79 5.90 8.44
C SER A 236 19.95 6.63 7.38
N PHE A 237 18.97 7.44 7.80
CA PHE A 237 18.18 8.28 6.90
C PHE A 237 18.99 9.44 6.34
N ALA A 238 19.85 10.07 7.16
CA ALA A 238 20.77 11.11 6.68
C ALA A 238 21.69 10.58 5.56
N PHE A 239 22.17 9.33 5.70
CA PHE A 239 22.91 8.65 4.64
C PHE A 239 22.05 8.40 3.39
N GLY A 240 20.78 8.03 3.56
CA GLY A 240 19.81 7.91 2.47
C GLY A 240 19.59 9.22 1.71
N HIS A 241 19.35 10.33 2.40
CA HIS A 241 19.20 11.66 1.79
C HIS A 241 20.43 12.07 1.00
N LYS A 242 21.63 11.86 1.56
CA LYS A 242 22.90 12.11 0.85
C LYS A 242 22.99 11.26 -0.43
N SER A 243 22.58 10.00 -0.37
CA SER A 243 22.61 9.08 -1.50
C SER A 243 21.62 9.49 -2.60
N VAL A 244 20.37 9.81 -2.22
CA VAL A 244 19.31 10.27 -3.14
C VAL A 244 19.68 11.58 -3.84
N ALA A 245 20.40 12.48 -3.16
CA ALA A 245 20.87 13.73 -3.75
C ALA A 245 21.81 13.55 -4.96
N THR A 246 22.40 12.37 -5.13
CA THR A 246 23.27 12.04 -6.29
C THR A 246 22.48 11.62 -7.54
N LEU A 247 21.18 11.36 -7.41
CA LEU A 247 20.35 10.80 -8.49
C LEU A 247 20.02 11.85 -9.55
N ASN A 248 20.17 11.45 -10.81
CA ASN A 248 19.87 12.27 -11.97
C ASN A 248 19.44 11.39 -13.15
N SER A 249 18.97 12.03 -14.23
CA SER A 249 18.44 11.32 -15.40
C SER A 249 19.47 10.40 -16.08
N SER A 250 20.77 10.70 -15.96
CA SER A 250 21.82 9.88 -16.58
C SER A 250 22.17 8.62 -15.79
N ASN A 251 22.09 8.63 -14.45
CA ASN A 251 22.58 7.53 -13.62
C ASN A 251 21.50 6.62 -13.02
N LEU A 252 20.24 7.05 -13.08
CA LEU A 252 19.15 6.46 -12.30
C LEU A 252 18.86 4.99 -12.67
N VAL A 253 18.97 4.66 -13.96
CA VAL A 253 18.71 3.33 -14.51
C VAL A 253 19.99 2.59 -14.92
N GLU A 254 21.15 3.15 -14.64
CA GLU A 254 22.42 2.47 -14.87
C GLU A 254 22.48 1.19 -14.02
N PRO A 255 22.92 0.06 -14.60
CA PRO A 255 23.13 -1.16 -13.84
C PRO A 255 24.21 -0.95 -12.78
N ILE A 256 23.88 -1.33 -11.55
CA ILE A 256 24.80 -1.40 -10.42
C ILE A 256 24.66 -2.76 -9.73
N THR A 257 25.53 -3.04 -8.76
CA THR A 257 25.47 -4.26 -7.95
C THR A 257 24.99 -3.92 -6.55
N SER A 258 23.91 -4.56 -6.10
CA SER A 258 23.42 -4.41 -4.72
C SER A 258 24.41 -4.99 -3.69
N SER A 259 24.19 -4.70 -2.41
CA SER A 259 24.98 -5.28 -1.31
C SER A 259 24.93 -6.81 -1.26
N SER A 260 23.91 -7.44 -1.87
CA SER A 260 23.81 -8.91 -2.02
C SER A 260 24.59 -9.48 -3.21
N GLY A 261 25.31 -8.64 -3.96
CA GLY A 261 26.01 -9.05 -5.18
C GLY A 261 25.11 -9.19 -6.42
N ARG A 262 23.81 -8.92 -6.30
CA ARG A 262 22.85 -9.03 -7.41
C ARG A 262 22.78 -7.75 -8.25
N PRO A 263 22.65 -7.86 -9.60
CA PRO A 263 22.40 -6.71 -10.47
C PRO A 263 21.11 -5.98 -10.10
N THR A 264 21.15 -4.65 -10.14
CA THR A 264 20.00 -3.77 -9.84
C THR A 264 20.22 -2.38 -10.47
N THR A 265 19.38 -1.39 -10.13
CA THR A 265 19.53 0.02 -10.53
C THR A 265 19.40 0.93 -9.31
N ARG A 266 19.92 2.16 -9.42
CA ARG A 266 19.75 3.18 -8.37
C ARG A 266 18.28 3.51 -8.12
N LEU A 267 17.46 3.53 -9.18
CA LEU A 267 16.02 3.73 -9.09
C LEU A 267 15.35 2.68 -8.20
N PHE A 268 15.65 1.40 -8.45
CA PHE A 268 15.07 0.31 -7.70
C PHE A 268 15.44 0.44 -6.23
N LEU A 269 16.72 0.63 -5.90
CA LEU A 269 17.14 0.76 -4.51
C LEU A 269 16.51 1.97 -3.82
N ALA A 270 16.43 3.11 -4.50
CA ALA A 270 15.92 4.33 -3.90
C ALA A 270 14.41 4.30 -3.62
N THR A 271 13.64 3.64 -4.50
CA THR A 271 12.20 3.42 -4.29
C THR A 271 11.93 2.28 -3.30
N PHE A 272 12.73 1.22 -3.35
CA PHE A 272 12.61 0.08 -2.43
C PHE A 272 12.88 0.47 -0.97
N ALA A 273 13.81 1.39 -0.71
CA ALA A 273 14.11 1.81 0.64
C ALA A 273 12.90 2.45 1.36
N ALA A 274 12.12 3.28 0.64
CA ALA A 274 10.88 3.83 1.18
C ALA A 274 9.87 2.73 1.52
N ALA A 275 9.65 1.82 0.56
CA ALA A 275 8.72 0.70 0.72
C ALA A 275 9.12 -0.21 1.90
N HIS A 276 10.41 -0.54 2.03
CA HIS A 276 10.96 -1.30 3.16
C HIS A 276 10.67 -0.61 4.49
N CYS A 277 10.95 0.70 4.58
CA CYS A 277 10.68 1.45 5.81
C CYS A 277 9.19 1.49 6.16
N PHE A 278 8.29 1.64 5.17
CA PHE A 278 6.84 1.63 5.40
C PHE A 278 6.31 0.26 5.86
N ASP A 279 6.87 -0.84 5.35
CA ASP A 279 6.52 -2.20 5.80
C ASP A 279 6.78 -2.38 7.31
N HIS A 280 7.97 -1.97 7.76
CA HIS A 280 8.32 -2.02 9.17
C HIS A 280 7.56 -0.98 10.01
N TYR A 281 7.31 0.22 9.47
CA TYR A 281 6.49 1.23 10.14
C TYR A 281 5.10 0.69 10.47
N GLY A 282 4.43 0.03 9.53
CA GLY A 282 3.12 -0.60 9.77
C GLY A 282 3.15 -1.56 10.97
N GLN A 283 4.19 -2.41 11.05
CA GLN A 283 4.39 -3.31 12.18
C GLN A 283 4.63 -2.55 13.49
N MET A 284 5.45 -1.51 13.47
CA MET A 284 5.71 -0.66 14.65
C MET A 284 4.45 0.03 15.17
N ILE A 285 3.54 0.43 14.28
CA ILE A 285 2.26 1.04 14.66
C ILE A 285 1.38 0.07 15.43
N GLU A 286 1.30 -1.19 14.99
CA GLU A 286 0.58 -2.21 15.74
C GLU A 286 1.17 -2.41 17.14
N TYR A 287 2.50 -2.32 17.29
CA TYR A 287 3.14 -2.47 18.60
C TYR A 287 2.81 -1.30 19.53
N LEU A 288 2.75 -0.08 19.02
CA LEU A 288 2.28 1.08 19.79
C LEU A 288 0.84 0.84 20.28
N ARG A 289 -0.06 0.37 19.41
CA ARG A 289 -1.46 0.09 19.74
C ARG A 289 -1.61 -1.02 20.77
N MET A 290 -0.89 -2.13 20.62
CA MET A 290 -0.85 -3.23 21.60
C MET A 290 -0.35 -2.76 22.98
N ASN A 291 0.43 -1.68 23.02
CA ASN A 291 0.92 -1.05 24.24
C ASN A 291 0.06 0.10 24.76
N GLY A 292 -1.13 0.30 24.19
CA GLY A 292 -2.08 1.35 24.59
C GLY A 292 -1.66 2.76 24.16
N ILE A 293 -0.69 2.89 23.25
CA ILE A 293 -0.17 4.17 22.79
C ILE A 293 -0.86 4.56 21.49
N VAL A 294 -1.32 5.80 21.41
CA VAL A 294 -1.84 6.37 20.16
C VAL A 294 -0.66 6.76 19.26
N PRO A 295 -0.47 6.12 18.09
CA PRO A 295 0.46 6.51 17.05
C PRO A 295 0.39 8.00 16.76
N PRO A 296 1.54 8.68 16.65
CA PRO A 296 1.60 10.11 16.37
C PRO A 296 0.75 10.54 15.16
N ALA A 297 0.85 9.82 14.04
CA ALA A 297 0.11 10.12 12.81
C ALA A 297 -1.42 9.99 12.93
N SER A 298 -1.93 9.27 13.93
CA SER A 298 -3.37 9.11 14.18
C SER A 298 -3.93 10.09 15.21
N ARG A 299 -3.11 10.98 15.79
CA ARG A 299 -3.59 11.91 16.84
C ARG A 299 -4.51 12.96 16.22
N GLY A 300 -5.67 13.20 16.84
CA GLY A 300 -6.64 14.19 16.41
C GLY A 300 -7.63 13.73 15.33
N GLN A 301 -7.65 12.42 15.01
CA GLN A 301 -8.68 11.78 14.19
C GLN A 301 -9.90 11.36 15.02
#